data_AF-A0A656QA27-F1
#
_entry.id   AF-A0A656QA27-F1
#
_cell.length_a   1.000
_cell.length_b   1.000
_cell.length_c   1.000
_cell.angle_alpha   90.00
_cell.angle_beta   90.00
_cell.angle_gamma   90.00
#
_symmetry.space_group_name_H-M   'P 1'
#
loop_
_entity.id
_entity.type
_entity.pdbx_description
1 polymer ?
#
loop_
_entity_poly.entity_id
_entity_poly.type
_entity_poly.pdbx_seq_one_letter_code
_entity_poly.pdbx_strand_id
1 'polypeptide(L)' 'MYGGKIVTKIEDYKGFCPAERYHQNYLTEHPESPYIAINDLPKVANLKQMYPDAYRQDEVLVTVASK' A
#
# COMPACT_ATOMS: atom_id res chain seq x y z
N MET A 1 14.28 -1.19 -21.05
CA MET A 1 14.87 -0.12 -20.21
C MET A 1 13.97 1.11 -20.30
N TYR A 2 13.72 1.82 -19.20
CA TYR A 2 12.94 3.05 -19.22
C TYR A 2 13.85 4.23 -19.56
N GLY A 3 13.54 4.98 -20.63
CA GLY A 3 14.43 6.03 -21.19
C GLY A 3 14.10 7.47 -20.79
N GLY A 4 13.04 7.68 -20.00
CA GLY A 4 12.63 9.01 -19.55
C GLY A 4 13.42 9.52 -18.34
N LYS A 5 13.43 10.84 -18.13
CA LYS A 5 13.97 11.44 -16.91
C LYS A 5 13.21 10.95 -15.68
N ILE A 6 13.93 10.58 -14.62
CA ILE A 6 13.35 10.30 -13.30
C ILE A 6 12.91 11.63 -12.67
N VAL A 7 11.62 11.76 -12.34
CA VAL A 7 11.02 13.01 -11.82
C VAL A 7 10.68 12.94 -10.32
N THR A 8 11.09 11.88 -9.63
CA THR A 8 10.94 11.73 -8.17
C THR A 8 11.63 12.89 -7.45
N LYS A 9 10.90 13.57 -6.56
CA LYS A 9 11.42 14.67 -5.75
C LYS A 9 12.11 14.12 -4.49
N ILE A 10 13.20 14.78 -4.09
CA ILE A 10 13.88 14.58 -2.81
C ILE A 10 13.76 15.89 -2.06
N GLU A 11 13.18 15.88 -0.86
CA GLU A 11 12.95 17.08 -0.05
C GLU A 11 13.01 16.77 1.44
N ASP A 12 13.26 17.81 2.24
CA ASP A 12 13.22 17.70 3.70
C ASP A 12 11.80 17.43 4.20
N TYR A 13 11.70 16.69 5.31
CA TYR A 13 10.42 16.38 5.94
C TYR A 13 9.75 17.64 6.51
N LYS A 14 8.51 17.91 6.07
CA LYS A 14 7.72 19.10 6.46
C LYS A 14 6.56 18.78 7.40
N GLY A 15 6.42 17.53 7.85
CA GLY A 15 5.25 17.04 8.56
C GLY A 15 4.40 16.08 7.71
N PHE A 16 3.55 15.32 8.39
CA PHE A 16 2.62 14.37 7.78
C PHE A 16 1.23 14.60 8.36
N CYS A 17 0.24 14.81 7.48
CA CYS A 17 -1.17 14.86 7.85
C CYS A 17 -1.77 13.48 7.60
N PRO A 18 -2.26 12.78 8.63
CA PRO A 18 -2.94 11.50 8.44
C PRO A 18 -4.14 11.64 7.52
N ALA A 19 -4.31 10.68 6.61
CA ALA A 19 -5.52 10.56 5.80
C ALA A 19 -6.73 10.25 6.67
N GLU A 20 -7.92 10.59 6.17
CA GLU A 20 -9.19 10.35 6.85
C GLU A 20 -9.37 8.87 7.22
N ARG A 21 -10.15 8.63 8.27
CA ARG A 21 -10.35 7.29 8.83
C ARG A 21 -10.74 6.23 7.78
N TYR A 22 -11.64 6.57 6.86
CA TYR A 22 -12.14 5.62 5.87
C TYR A 22 -11.10 5.26 4.78
N HIS A 23 -9.97 5.97 4.72
CA HIS A 23 -8.85 5.61 3.86
C HIS A 23 -7.88 4.62 4.53
N GLN A 24 -7.94 4.48 5.86
CA GLN A 24 -7.10 3.54 6.58
C GLN A 24 -7.56 2.10 6.32
N ASN A 25 -6.61 1.17 6.17
CA ASN A 25 -6.88 -0.26 5.97
C ASN A 25 -7.79 -0.60 4.75
N TYR A 26 -7.89 0.30 3.76
CA TYR A 26 -8.85 0.20 2.66
C TYR A 26 -8.78 -1.10 1.86
N LEU A 27 -7.58 -1.63 1.60
CA LEU A 27 -7.41 -2.90 0.89
C LEU A 27 -8.10 -4.05 1.63
N THR A 28 -7.92 -4.11 2.96
CA THR A 28 -8.50 -5.13 3.82
C THR A 28 -10.02 -4.98 3.95
N GLU A 29 -10.51 -3.74 4.07
CA GLU A 29 -11.95 -3.47 4.22
C GLU A 29 -12.74 -3.59 2.89
N HIS A 30 -12.09 -3.41 1.74
CA HIS A 30 -12.70 -3.40 0.42
C HIS A 30 -11.92 -4.22 -0.63
N PRO A 31 -11.68 -5.52 -0.41
CA PRO A 31 -10.88 -6.35 -1.32
C PRO A 31 -11.49 -6.48 -2.72
N GLU A 32 -12.83 -6.41 -2.82
CA GLU A 32 -13.58 -6.49 -4.07
C GLU A 32 -13.67 -5.16 -4.82
N SER A 33 -13.12 -4.08 -4.26
CA SER A 33 -13.05 -2.80 -4.98
C SER A 33 -12.25 -3.02 -6.27
N PRO A 34 -12.76 -2.60 -7.45
CA PRO A 34 -12.08 -2.83 -8.72
C PRO A 34 -10.64 -2.32 -8.73
N TYR A 35 -10.37 -1.22 -8.01
CA TYR A 35 -9.01 -0.70 -7.88
C TYR A 35 -8.08 -1.69 -7.16
N ILE A 36 -8.52 -2.26 -6.04
CA ILE A 36 -7.75 -3.22 -5.24
C ILE A 36 -7.55 -4.52 -6.01
N ALA A 37 -8.64 -5.08 -6.56
CA ALA A 37 -8.60 -6.36 -7.25
C ALA A 37 -7.69 -6.35 -8.49
N ILE A 38 -7.71 -5.25 -9.25
CA ILE A 38 -6.96 -5.14 -10.51
C ILE A 38 -5.50 -4.71 -10.26
N ASN A 39 -5.25 -3.83 -9.30
CA ASN A 39 -3.94 -3.20 -9.15
C ASN A 39 -3.14 -3.72 -7.97
N ASP A 40 -3.76 -3.98 -6.81
CA ASP A 40 -3.02 -4.18 -5.56
C ASP A 40 -2.92 -5.64 -5.14
N LEU A 41 -4.00 -6.44 -5.25
CA LEU A 41 -3.94 -7.88 -4.98
C LEU A 41 -2.89 -8.61 -5.84
N PRO A 42 -2.71 -8.29 -7.14
CA PRO A 42 -1.63 -8.88 -7.93
C PRO A 42 -0.24 -8.56 -7.37
N LYS A 43 -0.03 -7.37 -6.80
CA LYS A 43 1.25 -6.99 -6.18
C LYS A 43 1.51 -7.81 -4.91
N VAL A 44 0.49 -8.05 -4.09
CA VAL A 44 0.59 -8.89 -2.89
C VAL A 44 0.89 -10.35 -3.26
N ALA A 45 0.19 -10.89 -4.28
CA ALA A 45 0.46 -12.23 -4.79
C ALA A 45 1.89 -12.37 -5.33
N ASN A 46 2.34 -11.39 -6.11
CA ASN A 46 3.70 -11.36 -6.64
C ASN A 46 4.75 -11.24 -5.53
N LEU A 47 4.50 -10.46 -4.47
CA LEU A 47 5.38 -10.38 -3.31
C LEU A 47 5.56 -11.75 -2.66
N LYS A 48 4.46 -12.48 -2.42
CA LYS A 48 4.48 -13.84 -1.88
C LYS A 48 5.27 -14.81 -2.76
N GLN A 49 5.12 -14.69 -4.08
CA GLN A 49 5.81 -15.56 -5.04
C GLN A 49 7.31 -15.26 -5.15
N MET A 50 7.70 -13.99 -5.22
CA MET A 50 9.08 -13.58 -5.47
C MET A 50 9.95 -13.60 -4.22
N TYR A 51 9.36 -13.35 -3.05
CA TYR A 51 10.08 -13.20 -1.79
C TYR A 51 9.41 -13.97 -0.64
N PRO A 52 9.27 -15.31 -0.76
CA PRO A 52 8.54 -16.10 0.22
C PRO A 52 9.11 -15.99 1.64
N ASP A 53 10.44 -15.91 1.78
CA ASP A 53 11.11 -15.79 3.10
C ASP A 53 10.86 -14.44 3.79
N ALA A 54 10.49 -13.41 3.02
CA ALA A 54 10.16 -12.08 3.55
C ALA A 54 8.64 -11.83 3.61
N TYR A 55 7.83 -12.74 3.08
CA TYR A 55 6.39 -12.58 3.04
C TYR A 55 5.75 -12.98 4.38
N ARG A 56 4.83 -12.14 4.86
CA ARG A 56 3.96 -12.44 5.99
C ARG A 56 2.56 -12.78 5.50
N GLN A 57 1.98 -13.85 6.02
CA GLN A 57 0.63 -14.26 5.66
C GLN A 57 -0.43 -13.29 6.15
N ASP A 58 -0.31 -12.84 7.41
CA ASP A 58 -1.31 -11.98 8.03
C ASP A 58 -0.99 -10.49 7.80
N GLU A 59 -2.04 -9.71 7.54
CA GLU A 59 -1.94 -8.27 7.37
C GLU A 59 -1.49 -7.54 8.66
N VAL A 60 -0.82 -6.39 8.47
CA VAL A 60 -0.46 -5.48 9.57
C VAL A 60 -1.29 -4.22 9.43
N LEU A 61 -2.33 -4.12 10.28
CA LEU A 61 -3.28 -3.02 10.23
C LEU A 61 -2.83 -1.83 11.09
N VAL A 62 -3.16 -0.63 10.64
CA VAL A 62 -2.94 0.59 11.42
C VAL A 62 -4.01 0.66 12.51
N THR A 63 -3.60 0.94 13.75
CA THR A 63 -4.54 1.27 14.83
C THR A 63 -5.19 2.62 14.53
N VAL A 64 -6.47 2.58 14.20
CA VAL A 64 -7.27 3.79 14.04
C VAL A 64 -7.84 4.15 15.41
N ALA A 65 -7.51 5.34 15.92
CA ALA A 65 -8.14 5.86 17.13
C ALA A 65 -9.67 5.95 16.93
N SER A 66 -10.43 5.42 17.89
CA SER A 66 -11.86 5.69 18.00
C SER A 66 -12.07 7.18 18.24
N LYS A 67 -13.13 7.74 17.63
CA LYS A 67 -13.56 9.12 17.87
C LYS A 67 -13.74 9.43 19.35
#